data_AF-A0A845RPC2-F1
#
_entry.id   AF-A0A845RPC2-F1
#
_cell.length_a   1.000
_cell.length_b   1.000
_cell.length_c   1.000
_cell.angle_alpha   90.00
_cell.angle_beta   90.00
_cell.angle_gamma   90.00
#
_symmetry.space_group_name_H-M   'P 1'
#
loop_
_entity.id
_entity.type
_entity.pdbx_description
1 polymer ?
#
loop_
_entity_poly.entity_id
_entity_poly.type
_entity_poly.pdbx_seq_one_letter_code
_entity_poly.pdbx_strand_id
1 'polypeptide(L)'
;MPKKTISALLEIYQRLLPQCEQHLAVLTEYNRVLDDYQTSKQDKRTLSHPETADALVLTEQEKIFDTLLQKFSATRAQTFAGFKLNIDKTSQLKNELCQAIGVLQFRNELLKPYLSDTEYCQFCEIHDALGISLDKIREIDQQIIPKIQTELESVKIELSRIRGVKKMKFAYGSPVSREPRFIDKSK
;
A
#
# COMPACT_ATOMS: atom_id res chain seq x y z
N MET A 1 -8.98 8.01 -39.66
CA MET A 1 -9.05 7.08 -38.52
C MET A 1 -7.97 7.29 -37.46
N PRO A 2 -6.67 7.45 -37.78
CA PRO A 2 -5.59 7.54 -36.77
C PRO A 2 -5.81 8.66 -35.76
N LYS A 3 -6.19 9.86 -36.22
CA LYS A 3 -6.39 11.03 -35.34
C LYS A 3 -7.42 10.80 -34.23
N LYS A 4 -8.51 10.07 -34.49
CA LYS A 4 -9.53 9.73 -33.48
C LYS A 4 -8.97 8.79 -32.41
N THR A 5 -8.20 7.78 -32.82
CA THR A 5 -7.57 6.82 -31.90
C THR A 5 -6.46 7.48 -31.07
N ILE A 6 -5.71 8.41 -31.66
CA ILE A 6 -4.71 9.22 -30.95
C ILE A 6 -5.40 10.11 -29.89
N SER A 7 -6.49 10.79 -30.24
CA SER A 7 -7.25 11.60 -29.27
C SER A 7 -7.79 10.76 -28.13
N ALA A 8 -8.34 9.56 -28.42
CA ALA A 8 -8.82 8.66 -27.38
C ALA A 8 -7.69 8.16 -26.45
N LEU A 9 -6.49 7.94 -26.99
CA LEU A 9 -5.32 7.57 -26.20
C LEU A 9 -4.88 8.72 -25.29
N LEU A 10 -4.84 9.95 -25.84
CA LEU A 10 -4.49 11.15 -25.11
C LEU A 10 -5.48 11.44 -23.97
N GLU A 11 -6.79 11.31 -24.21
CA GLU A 11 -7.82 11.48 -23.19
C GLU A 11 -7.64 10.52 -22.01
N ILE A 12 -7.22 9.27 -22.28
CA ILE A 12 -6.93 8.32 -21.22
C ILE A 12 -5.71 8.78 -20.42
N TYR A 13 -4.63 9.20 -21.07
CA TYR A 13 -3.44 9.66 -20.36
C TYR A 13 -3.71 10.92 -19.52
N GLN A 14 -4.45 11.89 -20.06
CA GLN A 14 -4.87 13.10 -19.34
C GLN A 14 -5.74 12.79 -18.12
N ARG A 15 -6.54 11.73 -18.17
CA ARG A 15 -7.34 11.27 -17.02
C ARG A 15 -6.50 10.52 -16.00
N LEU A 16 -5.53 9.73 -16.44
CA LEU A 16 -4.68 8.92 -15.57
C LEU A 16 -3.66 9.76 -14.80
N LEU A 17 -3.10 10.79 -15.42
CA LEU A 17 -2.02 11.58 -14.82
C LEU A 17 -2.43 12.20 -13.45
N PRO A 18 -3.58 12.90 -13.31
CA PRO A 18 -4.02 13.41 -12.01
C PRO A 18 -4.28 12.30 -10.98
N GLN A 19 -4.71 11.11 -11.42
CA GLN A 19 -4.92 9.97 -10.52
C GLN A 19 -3.58 9.43 -9.99
N CYS A 20 -2.55 9.40 -10.84
CA CYS A 20 -1.19 9.07 -10.42
C CYS A 20 -0.67 10.09 -9.40
N GLU A 21 -0.83 11.38 -9.66
CA GLU A 21 -0.39 12.46 -8.76
C GLU A 21 -1.08 12.39 -7.40
N GLN A 22 -2.40 12.17 -7.39
CA GLN A 22 -3.16 11.98 -6.15
C GLN A 22 -2.68 10.74 -5.39
N HIS A 23 -2.41 9.64 -6.09
CA HIS A 23 -1.89 8.42 -5.47
C HIS A 23 -0.50 8.66 -4.88
N LEU A 24 0.39 9.32 -5.61
CA LEU A 24 1.72 9.71 -5.14
C LEU A 24 1.68 10.54 -3.86
N ALA A 25 0.76 11.51 -3.76
CA ALA A 25 0.60 12.32 -2.56
C ALA A 25 0.23 11.46 -1.34
N VAL A 26 -0.69 10.51 -1.52
CA VAL A 26 -1.11 9.58 -0.45
C VAL A 26 0.03 8.61 -0.08
N LEU A 27 0.75 8.07 -1.07
CA LEU A 27 1.90 7.20 -0.83
C LEU A 27 3.01 7.91 -0.07
N THR A 28 3.33 9.15 -0.46
CA THR A 28 4.39 9.95 0.17
C THR A 28 4.07 10.26 1.62
N GLU A 29 2.83 10.71 1.90
CA GLU A 29 2.41 10.98 3.28
C GLU A 29 2.37 9.71 4.13
N TYR A 30 1.88 8.60 3.56
CA TYR A 30 1.87 7.33 4.27
C TYR A 30 3.28 6.84 4.58
N ASN A 31 4.22 6.91 3.64
CA ASN A 31 5.61 6.51 3.85
C ASN A 31 6.26 7.34 4.96
N ARG A 32 6.03 8.65 4.97
CA ARG A 32 6.53 9.57 6.00
C ARG A 32 6.01 9.20 7.39
N VAL A 33 4.70 9.01 7.53
CA VAL A 33 4.09 8.66 8.82
C VAL A 33 4.53 7.26 9.29
N LEU A 34 4.73 6.32 8.36
CA LEU A 34 5.25 5.00 8.68
C LEU A 34 6.69 5.08 9.23
N ASP A 35 7.54 5.93 8.66
CA ASP A 35 8.89 6.20 9.17
C ASP A 35 8.87 6.84 10.57
N ASP A 36 8.01 7.84 10.77
CA ASP A 36 7.82 8.49 12.08
C ASP A 36 7.34 7.49 13.14
N TYR A 37 6.39 6.62 12.78
CA TYR A 37 5.86 5.57 13.66
C TYR A 37 6.92 4.54 14.04
N GLN A 38 7.70 4.06 13.07
CA GLN A 38 8.75 3.08 13.32
C GLN A 38 9.86 3.64 14.21
N THR A 39 10.26 4.90 14.00
CA THR A 39 11.24 5.60 14.84
C THR A 39 10.72 5.71 16.28
N SER A 40 9.50 6.21 16.47
CA SER A 40 8.90 6.35 17.81
C SER A 40 8.73 5.01 18.55
N LYS A 41 8.42 3.93 17.82
CA LYS A 41 8.28 2.59 18.38
C LYS A 41 9.63 2.01 18.82
N GLN A 42 10.71 2.26 18.09
CA GLN A 42 12.06 1.89 18.50
C GLN A 42 12.45 2.61 19.79
N ASP A 43 12.26 3.92 19.86
CA ASP A 43 12.59 4.73 21.05
C ASP A 43 11.86 4.22 22.32
N LYS A 44 10.57 3.89 22.20
CA LYS A 44 9.77 3.35 23.31
C LYS A 44 10.19 1.94 23.74
N ARG A 45 10.63 1.08 22.80
CA ARG A 45 11.16 -0.26 23.14
C ARG A 45 12.46 -0.18 23.94
N THR A 46 13.26 0.85 23.76
CA THR A 46 14.49 1.09 24.54
C THR A 46 14.24 1.54 25.97
N LEU A 47 13.03 2.05 26.28
CA LEU A 47 12.71 2.73 27.54
C LEU A 47 11.70 2.00 28.44
N SER A 48 11.13 0.87 28.01
CA SER A 48 9.98 0.25 28.71
C SER A 48 10.26 -1.17 29.24
N HIS A 49 10.19 -1.37 30.56
CA HIS A 49 10.08 -2.69 31.19
C HIS A 49 8.66 -3.28 31.04
N PRO A 50 8.50 -4.61 30.92
CA PRO A 50 7.26 -5.25 30.48
C PRO A 50 6.33 -5.56 31.66
N GLU A 51 5.84 -4.55 32.37
CA GLU A 51 4.87 -4.78 33.45
C GLU A 51 3.71 -3.81 33.35
N THR A 52 2.72 -4.16 32.52
CA THR A 52 1.28 -3.98 32.78
C THR A 52 0.52 -4.49 31.56
N ALA A 53 0.11 -5.75 31.66
CA ALA A 53 -0.84 -6.36 30.74
C ALA A 53 -2.26 -6.02 31.22
N ASP A 54 -2.73 -4.81 30.96
CA ASP A 54 -4.17 -4.51 31.02
C ASP A 54 -4.60 -3.45 30.00
N ALA A 55 -5.71 -3.76 29.33
CA ALA A 55 -6.46 -3.01 28.32
C ALA A 55 -5.75 -2.70 26.98
N LEU A 56 -6.23 -3.34 25.91
CA LEU A 56 -6.00 -3.04 24.49
C LEU A 56 -6.63 -1.68 24.11
N VAL A 57 -6.20 -0.59 24.74
CA VAL A 57 -6.54 0.76 24.27
C VAL A 57 -5.45 1.15 23.29
N LEU A 58 -5.82 1.23 22.00
CA LEU A 58 -4.94 1.81 20.99
C LEU A 58 -4.54 3.22 21.44
N THR A 59 -3.24 3.45 21.53
CA THR A 59 -2.67 4.79 21.71
C THR A 59 -3.16 5.70 20.57
N GLU A 60 -3.19 7.01 20.78
CA GLU A 60 -3.61 7.95 19.73
C GLU A 60 -2.78 7.79 18.45
N GLN A 61 -1.48 7.51 18.56
CA GLN A 61 -0.60 7.23 17.44
C GLN A 61 -1.02 5.98 16.64
N GLU A 62 -1.44 4.91 17.32
CA GLU A 62 -1.91 3.69 16.64
C GLU A 62 -3.24 3.91 15.92
N LYS A 63 -4.13 4.75 16.47
CA LYS A 63 -5.38 5.13 15.79
C LYS A 63 -5.13 5.97 14.54
N ILE A 64 -4.18 6.92 14.61
CA ILE A 64 -3.74 7.71 13.46
C ILE A 64 -3.16 6.80 12.38
N PHE A 65 -2.29 5.88 12.78
CA PHE A 65 -1.68 4.91 11.87
C PHE A 65 -2.72 4.01 11.19
N ASP A 66 -3.67 3.46 11.94
CA ASP A 66 -4.74 2.60 11.40
C ASP A 66 -5.62 3.36 10.39
N THR A 67 -6.01 4.60 10.73
CA THR A 67 -6.80 5.45 9.83
C THR A 67 -6.06 5.73 8.52
N LEU A 68 -4.76 6.03 8.61
CA LEU A 68 -3.92 6.26 7.43
C LEU A 68 -3.69 5.00 6.61
N LEU A 69 -3.53 3.84 7.25
CA LEU A 69 -3.43 2.55 6.57
C LEU A 69 -4.71 2.20 5.81
N GLN A 70 -5.88 2.47 6.40
CA GLN A 70 -7.17 2.30 5.72
C GLN A 70 -7.29 3.24 4.52
N LYS A 71 -6.96 4.52 4.68
CA LYS A 71 -6.97 5.52 3.59
C LYS A 71 -6.00 5.13 2.47
N PHE A 72 -4.78 4.70 2.81
CA PHE A 72 -3.79 4.17 1.88
C PHE A 72 -4.35 2.98 1.10
N SER A 73 -4.90 1.98 1.81
CA SER A 73 -5.42 0.74 1.21
C SER A 73 -6.59 1.02 0.26
N ALA A 74 -7.51 1.88 0.66
CA ALA A 74 -8.66 2.29 -0.16
C ALA A 74 -8.21 3.05 -1.42
N THR A 75 -7.31 4.03 -1.25
CA THR A 75 -6.77 4.82 -2.37
C THR A 75 -6.04 3.90 -3.35
N ARG A 76 -5.18 3.01 -2.85
CA ARG A 76 -4.45 2.04 -3.68
C ARG A 76 -5.41 1.14 -4.45
N ALA A 77 -6.42 0.57 -3.80
CA ALA A 77 -7.41 -0.27 -4.47
C ALA A 77 -8.15 0.47 -5.59
N GLN A 78 -8.57 1.72 -5.34
CA GLN A 78 -9.24 2.57 -6.33
C GLN A 78 -8.34 2.88 -7.52
N THR A 79 -7.11 3.34 -7.27
CA THR A 79 -6.16 3.71 -8.33
C THR A 79 -5.77 2.50 -9.18
N PHE A 80 -5.50 1.34 -8.56
CA PHE A 80 -5.16 0.12 -9.30
C PHE A 80 -6.32 -0.42 -10.15
N ALA A 81 -7.56 -0.32 -9.66
CA ALA A 81 -8.73 -0.66 -10.47
C ALA A 81 -8.83 0.26 -11.71
N GLY A 82 -8.57 1.56 -11.53
CA GLY A 82 -8.47 2.53 -12.62
C GLY A 82 -7.36 2.19 -13.61
N PHE A 83 -6.15 1.88 -13.15
CA PHE A 83 -5.04 1.50 -14.03
C PHE A 83 -5.33 0.24 -14.82
N LYS A 84 -5.87 -0.80 -14.18
CA LYS A 84 -6.16 -2.07 -14.84
C LYS A 84 -7.11 -1.89 -16.03
N LEU A 85 -8.20 -1.15 -15.84
CA LEU A 85 -9.16 -0.86 -16.91
C LEU A 85 -8.51 -0.08 -18.08
N ASN A 86 -7.62 0.85 -17.76
CA ASN A 86 -7.00 1.70 -18.77
C ASN A 86 -5.79 1.04 -19.46
N ILE A 87 -5.11 0.08 -18.85
CA ILE A 87 -4.01 -0.68 -19.48
C ILE A 87 -4.51 -1.50 -20.66
N ASP A 88 -5.62 -2.21 -20.49
CA ASP A 88 -6.20 -3.03 -21.56
C ASP A 88 -6.64 -2.13 -22.72
N LYS A 89 -7.30 -1.02 -22.40
CA LYS A 89 -7.80 -0.06 -23.39
C LYS A 89 -6.68 0.67 -24.12
N THR A 90 -5.63 1.10 -23.43
CA THR A 90 -4.46 1.77 -24.05
C THR A 90 -3.69 0.79 -24.94
N SER A 91 -3.56 -0.47 -24.52
CA SER A 91 -2.92 -1.52 -25.33
C SER A 91 -3.73 -1.80 -26.61
N GLN A 92 -5.05 -1.88 -26.50
CA GLN A 92 -5.94 -2.01 -27.65
C GLN A 92 -5.78 -0.82 -28.62
N LEU A 93 -5.86 0.42 -28.14
CA LEU A 93 -5.72 1.62 -28.97
C LEU A 93 -4.34 1.71 -29.64
N LYS A 94 -3.27 1.31 -28.94
CA LYS A 94 -1.91 1.21 -29.51
C LYS A 94 -1.85 0.19 -30.63
N ASN A 95 -2.49 -0.97 -30.47
CA ASN A 95 -2.55 -2.00 -31.50
C ASN A 95 -3.37 -1.56 -32.71
N GLU A 96 -4.53 -0.92 -32.49
CA GLU A 96 -5.34 -0.34 -33.56
C GLU A 96 -4.56 0.73 -34.36
N LEU A 97 -3.79 1.58 -33.67
CA LEU A 97 -2.90 2.54 -34.31
C LEU A 97 -1.81 1.85 -35.13
N CYS A 98 -1.18 0.82 -34.58
CA CYS A 98 -0.15 0.07 -35.28
C CYS A 98 -0.67 -0.59 -36.56
N GLN A 99 -1.85 -1.22 -36.49
CA GLN A 99 -2.52 -1.82 -37.65
C GLN A 99 -2.88 -0.78 -38.71
N ALA A 100 -3.40 0.38 -38.29
CA ALA A 100 -3.78 1.46 -39.21
C ALA A 100 -2.57 2.11 -39.91
N ILE A 101 -1.41 2.14 -39.25
CA ILE A 101 -0.16 2.73 -39.78
C ILE A 101 0.69 1.68 -40.53
N GLY A 102 0.43 0.38 -40.31
CA GLY A 102 1.18 -0.72 -40.93
C GLY A 102 2.49 -1.05 -40.21
N VAL A 103 2.55 -0.87 -38.89
CA VAL A 103 3.72 -1.20 -38.06
C VAL A 103 3.42 -2.33 -37.06
N LEU A 104 4.46 -2.99 -36.58
CA LEU A 104 4.33 -4.09 -35.60
C LEU A 104 4.33 -3.62 -34.15
N GLN A 105 4.98 -2.49 -33.85
CA GLN A 105 5.17 -2.01 -32.48
C GLN A 105 4.91 -0.51 -32.38
N PHE A 106 4.15 -0.13 -31.35
CA PHE A 106 3.83 1.26 -31.08
C PHE A 106 5.09 2.01 -30.60
N ARG A 107 5.34 3.17 -31.20
CA ARG A 107 6.33 4.14 -30.75
C ARG A 107 5.76 5.55 -30.93
N ASN A 108 6.06 6.47 -30.02
CA ASN A 108 5.48 7.82 -30.05
C ASN A 108 5.85 8.55 -31.35
N GLU A 109 7.04 8.34 -31.91
CA GLU A 109 7.51 9.00 -33.12
C GLU A 109 6.63 8.73 -34.34
N LEU A 110 5.90 7.59 -34.34
CA LEU A 110 4.95 7.23 -35.40
C LEU A 110 3.76 8.18 -35.49
N LEU A 111 3.53 8.99 -34.45
CA LEU A 111 2.41 9.94 -34.40
C LEU A 111 2.74 11.29 -35.05
N LYS A 112 4.02 11.61 -35.28
CA LYS A 112 4.45 12.89 -35.88
C LYS A 112 3.74 13.23 -37.19
N PRO A 113 3.53 12.28 -38.14
CA PRO A 113 2.85 12.59 -39.41
C PRO A 113 1.35 12.89 -39.27
N TYR A 114 0.75 12.58 -38.12
CA TYR A 114 -0.70 12.62 -37.91
C TYR A 114 -1.16 13.73 -36.96
N LEU A 115 -0.22 14.47 -36.38
CA LEU A 115 -0.42 15.53 -35.40
C LEU A 115 0.31 16.80 -35.85
N SER A 116 -0.16 17.97 -35.42
CA SER A 116 0.69 19.17 -35.50
C SER A 116 1.87 19.05 -34.52
N ASP A 117 2.94 19.83 -34.73
CA ASP A 117 4.08 19.85 -33.81
C ASP A 117 3.66 20.13 -32.36
N THR A 118 2.72 21.06 -32.17
CA THR A 118 2.14 21.38 -30.86
C THR A 118 1.39 20.21 -30.23
N GLU A 119 0.50 19.55 -30.98
CA GLU A 119 -0.25 18.38 -30.52
C GLU A 119 0.69 17.21 -30.17
N TYR A 120 1.74 17.02 -30.98
CA TYR A 120 2.74 15.97 -30.79
C TYR A 120 3.58 16.21 -29.53
N CYS A 121 4.07 17.44 -29.32
CA CYS A 121 4.83 17.79 -28.11
C CYS A 121 3.98 17.58 -26.86
N GLN A 122 2.73 18.06 -26.85
CA GLN A 122 1.80 17.85 -25.73
C GLN A 122 1.56 16.37 -25.45
N PHE A 123 1.39 15.55 -26.50
CA PHE A 123 1.22 14.12 -26.33
C PHE A 123 2.45 13.47 -25.67
N CYS A 124 3.65 13.81 -26.13
CA CYS A 124 4.90 13.30 -25.57
C CYS A 124 5.08 13.74 -24.12
N GLU A 125 4.84 15.02 -23.80
CA GLU A 125 4.93 15.55 -22.43
C GLU A 125 4.01 14.80 -21.48
N ILE A 126 2.76 14.58 -21.86
CA ILE A 126 1.78 13.87 -21.04
C ILE A 126 2.17 12.38 -20.88
N HIS A 127 2.61 11.74 -21.97
CA HIS A 127 3.07 10.36 -21.95
C HIS A 127 4.26 10.18 -20.99
N ASP A 128 5.25 11.07 -21.08
CA ASP A 128 6.47 11.00 -20.29
C ASP A 128 6.20 11.34 -18.82
N ALA A 129 5.36 12.35 -18.55
CA ALA A 129 4.91 12.68 -17.19
C ALA A 129 4.18 11.50 -16.53
N LEU A 130 3.36 10.76 -17.29
CA LEU A 130 2.69 9.57 -16.81
C LEU A 130 3.69 8.45 -16.47
N GLY A 131 4.69 8.22 -17.34
CA GLY A 131 5.76 7.26 -17.10
C GLY A 131 6.54 7.58 -15.82
N ILE A 132 6.99 8.83 -15.67
CA ILE A 132 7.69 9.31 -14.46
C ILE A 132 6.84 9.10 -13.21
N SER A 133 5.54 9.40 -13.28
CA SER A 133 4.65 9.26 -12.13
C SER A 133 4.45 7.81 -11.72
N LEU A 134 4.30 6.90 -12.68
CA LEU A 134 4.17 5.46 -12.43
C LEU A 134 5.45 4.86 -11.86
N ASP A 135 6.62 5.28 -12.35
CA ASP A 135 7.90 4.82 -11.82
C ASP A 135 8.10 5.26 -10.37
N LYS A 136 7.74 6.51 -10.03
CA LYS A 136 7.75 7.00 -8.64
C LYS A 136 6.78 6.23 -7.75
N ILE A 137 5.58 5.91 -8.24
CA ILE A 137 4.61 5.08 -7.49
C ILE A 137 5.25 3.74 -7.15
N ARG A 138 5.87 3.09 -8.15
CA ARG A 138 6.54 1.80 -7.98
C ARG A 138 7.69 1.89 -6.98
N GLU A 139 8.51 2.92 -7.05
CA GLU A 139 9.63 3.14 -6.13
C GLU A 139 9.15 3.28 -4.68
N ILE A 140 8.13 4.10 -4.43
CA ILE A 140 7.58 4.28 -3.08
C ILE A 140 6.91 2.99 -2.59
N ASP A 141 6.18 2.28 -3.44
CA ASP A 141 5.59 0.97 -3.08
C ASP A 141 6.69 -0.04 -2.67
N GLN A 142 7.84 -0.05 -3.36
CA GLN A 142 8.98 -0.89 -3.00
C GLN A 142 9.57 -0.55 -1.62
N GLN A 143 9.42 0.70 -1.15
CA GLN A 143 9.83 1.12 0.19
C GLN A 143 8.79 0.79 1.26
N ILE A 144 7.50 0.99 0.95
CA ILE A 144 6.39 0.80 1.91
C ILE A 144 6.14 -0.68 2.20
N ILE A 145 6.11 -1.54 1.18
CA ILE A 145 5.70 -2.95 1.32
C ILE A 145 6.54 -3.69 2.37
N PRO A 146 7.89 -3.62 2.37
CA PRO A 146 8.71 -4.28 3.38
C PRO A 146 8.47 -3.75 4.81
N LYS A 147 8.21 -2.45 4.95
CA LYS A 147 7.91 -1.83 6.25
C LYS A 147 6.60 -2.36 6.83
N ILE A 148 5.54 -2.42 6.01
CA ILE A 148 4.25 -3.02 6.43
C ILE A 148 4.43 -4.50 6.79
N GLN A 149 5.18 -5.27 6.01
CA GLN A 149 5.45 -6.68 6.31
C GLN A 149 6.14 -6.85 7.66
N THR A 150 7.11 -6.00 7.96
CA THR A 150 7.83 -6.01 9.24
C THR A 150 6.89 -5.70 10.42
N GLU A 151 6.02 -4.70 10.28
CA GLU A 151 5.02 -4.40 11.31
C GLU A 151 4.02 -5.54 11.52
N LEU A 152 3.57 -6.17 10.43
CA LEU A 152 2.66 -7.31 10.50
C LEU A 152 3.28 -8.49 11.28
N GLU A 153 4.56 -8.81 11.01
CA GLU A 153 5.27 -9.85 11.76
C GLU A 153 5.46 -9.46 13.24
N SER A 154 5.77 -8.19 13.53
CA SER A 154 5.83 -7.70 14.91
C SER A 154 4.50 -7.90 15.65
N VAL A 155 3.37 -7.58 15.01
CA VAL A 155 2.03 -7.74 15.60
C VAL A 155 1.72 -9.22 15.82
N LYS A 156 2.08 -10.12 14.88
CA LYS A 156 1.90 -11.57 15.05
C LYS A 156 2.68 -12.12 16.25
N ILE A 157 3.91 -11.67 16.44
CA ILE A 157 4.74 -12.06 17.59
C ILE A 157 4.09 -11.59 18.90
N GLU A 158 3.66 -10.33 18.98
CA GLU A 158 3.02 -9.77 20.17
C GLU A 158 1.68 -10.45 20.49
N LEU A 159 0.86 -10.76 19.47
CA LEU A 159 -0.36 -11.55 19.65
C LEU A 159 -0.06 -12.96 20.17
N SER A 160 0.99 -13.60 19.68
CA SER A 160 1.43 -14.92 20.14
C SER A 160 1.88 -14.87 21.60
N ARG A 161 2.62 -13.82 21.99
CA ARG A 161 3.00 -13.55 23.39
C ARG A 161 1.78 -13.37 24.28
N ILE A 162 0.81 -12.53 23.90
CA ILE A 162 -0.43 -12.30 24.67
C ILE A 162 -1.23 -13.59 24.81
N ARG A 163 -1.36 -14.38 23.74
CA ARG A 163 -2.01 -15.69 23.79
C ARG A 163 -1.28 -16.66 24.73
N GLY A 164 0.05 -16.67 24.72
CA GLY A 164 0.88 -17.44 25.65
C GLY A 164 0.66 -17.04 27.11
N VAL A 165 0.67 -15.74 27.40
CA VAL A 165 0.42 -15.20 28.75
C VAL A 165 -1.01 -15.54 29.20
N LYS A 166 -2.02 -15.42 28.33
CA LYS A 166 -3.40 -15.83 28.65
C LYS A 166 -3.46 -17.32 28.98
N LYS A 167 -2.85 -18.19 28.16
CA LYS A 167 -2.78 -19.64 28.42
C LYS A 167 -2.11 -19.96 29.76
N MET A 168 -1.00 -19.29 30.10
CA MET A 168 -0.35 -19.43 31.41
C MET A 168 -1.26 -18.92 32.56
N LYS A 169 -1.89 -17.75 32.41
CA LYS A 169 -2.84 -17.24 33.43
C LYS A 169 -4.01 -18.20 33.65
N PHE A 170 -4.52 -18.87 32.62
CA PHE A 170 -5.55 -19.91 32.79
C PHE A 170 -5.02 -21.20 33.42
N ALA A 171 -3.79 -21.61 33.10
CA ALA A 171 -3.16 -22.81 33.66
C ALA A 171 -2.81 -22.67 35.16
N TYR A 172 -2.42 -21.46 35.59
CA TYR A 172 -2.01 -21.18 36.97
C TYR A 172 -3.05 -20.39 37.79
N GLY A 173 -4.10 -19.87 37.15
CA GLY A 173 -5.13 -19.03 37.76
C GLY A 173 -6.46 -19.72 38.04
N SER A 174 -6.58 -21.03 37.82
CA SER A 174 -7.70 -21.80 38.38
C SER A 174 -7.29 -22.33 39.74
N PRO A 175 -7.83 -21.81 40.86
CA PRO A 175 -7.73 -22.50 42.13
C PRO A 175 -8.64 -23.72 42.00
N VAL A 176 -8.08 -24.84 41.55
CA VAL A 176 -8.67 -26.13 41.88
C VAL A 176 -8.61 -26.19 43.40
N SER A 177 -9.76 -26.03 44.06
CA SER A 177 -9.91 -26.25 45.49
C SER A 177 -9.54 -27.69 45.80
N ARG A 178 -8.25 -27.96 46.00
CA ARG A 178 -7.82 -29.18 46.66
C ARG A 178 -8.06 -28.94 48.14
N GLU A 179 -9.22 -29.40 48.60
CA GLU A 179 -9.45 -29.58 50.04
C GLU A 179 -8.24 -30.31 50.64
N PRO A 180 -7.66 -29.81 51.74
CA PRO A 180 -6.59 -30.52 52.42
C PRO A 180 -7.19 -31.78 53.05
N ARG A 181 -6.92 -32.95 52.45
CA ARG A 181 -7.15 -34.22 53.14
C ARG A 181 -6.09 -34.33 54.24
N PHE A 182 -6.52 -34.14 55.49
CA PHE A 182 -5.70 -34.45 56.65
C PHE A 182 -5.25 -35.92 56.55
N ILE A 183 -3.94 -36.13 56.49
CA ILE A 183 -3.35 -37.45 56.66
C ILE A 183 -3.27 -37.68 58.17
N ASP A 184 -4.20 -38.46 58.70
CA ASP A 184 -4.08 -39.00 60.05
C ASP A 184 -2.88 -39.96 60.08
N LYS A 185 -1.89 -39.65 60.91
CA LYS A 185 -0.67 -40.47 61.13
C LYS A 185 -0.71 -41.10 62.51
N SER A 186 -1.78 -41.83 62.82
CA SER A 186 -1.84 -42.69 64.00
C SER A 186 -1.53 -44.15 63.61
N LYS A 187 -0.31 -44.59 63.94
CA LYS A 187 0.06 -45.98 64.24
C LYS A 187 1.15 -45.97 65.31
#